data_AF-A0AAN6LL85-F1
#
_entry.id   AF-A0AAN6LL85-F1
#
_cell.length_a   1.000
_cell.length_b   1.000
_cell.length_c   1.000
_cell.angle_alpha   90.00
_cell.angle_beta   90.00
_cell.angle_gamma   90.00
#
_symmetry.space_group_name_H-M   'P 1'
#
loop_
_entity.id
_entity.type
_entity.pdbx_description
1 polymer ?
#
loop_
_entity_poly.entity_id
_entity_poly.type
_entity_poly.pdbx_seq_one_letter_code
_entity_poly.pdbx_strand_id
1 'polypeptide(L)'
;MAQRILMNEFKSLQCEPWVNIELNNDDIFNWNIALIVLNPESLFYGGYFKATMTFPPNYPFSPPGFKFNTPIFHPNIYVDGRLCISILHSPGEDEMSGESAAERWSPAQRVESVLISILSLLDDPEVSSPANVDAGIVLRRDPEKYKRIVAGDVEKSKEDIPEDFIMPTQEAAERQAQERARQKAVIDDEEFWVDSDVDGDEDDDMFGGSDSEDGLGENDDRDTASDEDEADYSGKSPDVEGRNNPHQPKNIFLSEALISKSVVFKSHPSFSSYYGRTGISPPMASPSSSIPGYTHEDAFDEGFLTVSPLHTIYYAQYGKQDGKPVLYLHGGPGGHTSKANTTYFDPAVYRVVLLDQRGAGKSTPNSETRENTTAHILSDIEVLRTHIGVSKWHALFGGSWGSTLALLYAQAHPDLVGSLIIQGIFTVRQEELDWEWRSTGAVARMFPESYRDFITHLPEGERQDPYPAYYRLLTTGERETRVAAARAWNEFDVSIGSIVPNRQNLENMRADDDASLAHAVLECHYFIHGAWLGEGQILKKSNLDRIRHIPATIIHGRYDLVCPPKTAYDLHRAWPESRIYWIPDAGHSASEPGTRRKLIEVCDEYAQL
;
A
#
# COMPACT_ATOMS: atom_id res chain seq x y z
N MET A 1 -29.66 -17.64 -5.26
CA MET A 1 -28.33 -16.98 -5.26
C MET A 1 -28.37 -15.76 -6.17
N ALA A 2 -28.41 -15.93 -7.50
CA ALA A 2 -28.52 -14.88 -8.52
C ALA A 2 -29.34 -13.65 -8.10
N GLN A 3 -30.63 -13.82 -7.76
CA GLN A 3 -31.53 -12.73 -7.35
C GLN A 3 -31.01 -11.85 -6.20
N ARG A 4 -30.37 -12.43 -5.16
CA ARG A 4 -29.80 -11.64 -4.04
C ARG A 4 -28.59 -10.84 -4.49
N ILE A 5 -27.80 -11.39 -5.41
CA ILE A 5 -26.63 -10.73 -5.99
C ILE A 5 -27.10 -9.56 -6.87
N LEU A 6 -28.06 -9.80 -7.76
CA LEU A 6 -28.65 -8.79 -8.63
C LEU A 6 -29.36 -7.67 -7.85
N MET A 7 -30.06 -7.98 -6.75
CA MET A 7 -30.65 -6.95 -5.88
C MET A 7 -29.60 -6.05 -5.21
N ASN A 8 -28.42 -6.56 -4.89
CA ASN A 8 -27.33 -5.77 -4.34
C ASN A 8 -26.64 -4.92 -5.43
N GLU A 9 -26.33 -5.53 -6.58
CA GLU A 9 -25.72 -4.82 -7.72
C GLU A 9 -26.65 -3.72 -8.27
N PHE A 10 -27.96 -3.96 -8.31
CA PHE A 10 -28.96 -2.94 -8.66
C PHE A 10 -28.94 -1.76 -7.68
N LYS A 11 -29.04 -2.02 -6.38
CA LYS A 11 -28.99 -0.95 -5.35
C LYS A 11 -27.71 -0.12 -5.40
N SER A 12 -26.57 -0.76 -5.68
CA SER A 12 -25.29 -0.06 -5.83
C SER A 12 -25.31 0.89 -7.03
N LEU A 13 -25.77 0.41 -8.18
CA LEU A 13 -25.79 1.19 -9.41
C LEU A 13 -26.88 2.27 -9.45
N GLN A 14 -27.96 2.15 -8.66
CA GLN A 14 -28.93 3.24 -8.48
C GLN A 14 -28.33 4.51 -7.85
N CYS A 15 -27.16 4.42 -7.23
CA CYS A 15 -26.44 5.58 -6.70
C CYS A 15 -25.50 6.24 -7.73
N GLU A 16 -25.20 5.59 -8.86
CA GLU A 16 -24.12 6.01 -9.75
C GLU A 16 -24.56 7.03 -10.82
N PRO A 17 -23.95 8.24 -10.88
CA PRO A 17 -24.42 9.32 -11.75
C PRO A 17 -24.19 9.05 -13.25
N TRP A 18 -23.34 8.09 -13.60
CA TRP A 18 -23.03 7.74 -15.00
C TRP A 18 -24.04 6.72 -15.58
N VAL A 19 -25.06 6.29 -14.82
CA VAL A 19 -26.07 5.35 -15.28
C VAL A 19 -27.44 5.59 -14.63
N ASN A 20 -28.52 5.53 -15.41
CA ASN A 20 -29.88 5.38 -14.88
C ASN A 20 -30.33 3.92 -15.06
N ILE A 21 -30.96 3.30 -14.06
CA ILE A 21 -31.46 1.92 -14.13
C ILE A 21 -32.85 1.72 -13.53
N GLU A 22 -33.66 0.91 -14.21
CA GLU A 22 -35.04 0.60 -13.87
C GLU A 22 -35.32 -0.90 -14.11
N LEU A 23 -36.20 -1.53 -13.32
CA LEU A 23 -36.61 -2.91 -13.57
C LEU A 23 -37.73 -2.98 -14.61
N ASN A 24 -37.62 -3.89 -15.57
CA ASN A 24 -38.60 -4.05 -16.64
C ASN A 24 -39.75 -4.96 -16.16
N ASN A 25 -40.91 -4.37 -15.82
CA ASN A 25 -42.06 -5.04 -15.18
C ASN A 25 -41.71 -5.70 -13.83
N ASP A 26 -40.94 -5.00 -13.00
CA ASP A 26 -40.44 -5.47 -11.68
C ASP A 26 -39.56 -6.74 -11.72
N ASP A 27 -39.16 -7.21 -12.91
CA ASP A 27 -38.30 -8.38 -13.04
C ASP A 27 -36.82 -8.03 -12.83
N ILE A 28 -36.29 -8.51 -11.70
CA ILE A 28 -34.88 -8.44 -11.31
C ILE A 28 -33.91 -9.10 -12.31
N PHE A 29 -34.39 -9.92 -13.26
CA PHE A 29 -33.60 -10.51 -14.34
C PHE A 29 -33.65 -9.73 -15.66
N ASN A 30 -34.43 -8.64 -15.76
CA ASN A 30 -34.56 -7.81 -16.97
C ASN A 30 -34.53 -6.32 -16.62
N TRP A 31 -33.41 -5.63 -16.87
CA TRP A 31 -33.23 -4.22 -16.52
C TRP A 31 -33.29 -3.33 -17.76
N ASN A 32 -33.95 -2.18 -17.64
CA ASN A 32 -33.78 -1.04 -18.54
C ASN A 32 -32.64 -0.18 -17.99
N ILE A 33 -31.72 0.22 -18.86
CA ILE A 33 -30.50 0.97 -18.49
C ILE A 33 -30.37 2.16 -19.44
N ALA A 34 -29.89 3.30 -18.97
CA ALA A 34 -29.37 4.37 -19.81
C ALA A 34 -27.95 4.75 -19.36
N LEU A 35 -26.98 4.62 -20.27
CA LEU A 35 -25.59 4.97 -20.02
C LEU A 35 -25.32 6.44 -20.35
N ILE A 36 -24.65 7.14 -19.45
CA ILE A 36 -24.38 8.58 -19.53
C ILE A 36 -22.89 8.81 -19.72
N VAL A 37 -22.50 9.33 -20.88
CA VAL A 37 -21.08 9.53 -21.21
C VAL A 37 -20.59 10.87 -20.65
N LEU A 38 -19.93 10.80 -19.49
CA LEU A 38 -19.47 11.98 -18.75
C LEU A 38 -18.08 12.49 -19.14
N ASN A 39 -17.28 11.72 -19.91
CA ASN A 39 -15.94 12.12 -20.35
C ASN A 39 -16.01 13.18 -21.49
N PRO A 40 -15.52 14.42 -21.31
CA PRO A 40 -15.56 15.45 -22.35
C PRO A 40 -14.63 15.21 -23.55
N GLU A 41 -13.65 14.32 -23.42
CA GLU A 41 -12.77 13.93 -24.53
C GLU A 41 -13.42 12.85 -25.42
N SER A 42 -14.50 12.22 -24.95
CA SER A 42 -15.27 11.22 -25.69
C SER A 42 -16.00 11.84 -26.89
N LEU A 43 -16.01 11.13 -28.01
CA LEU A 43 -16.88 11.48 -29.13
C LEU A 43 -18.38 11.32 -28.80
N PHE A 44 -18.71 10.55 -27.76
CA PHE A 44 -20.07 10.28 -27.31
C PHE A 44 -20.53 11.18 -26.13
N TYR A 45 -19.70 12.16 -25.74
CA TYR A 45 -19.93 13.03 -24.58
C TYR A 45 -21.33 13.65 -24.51
N GLY A 46 -21.97 13.54 -23.34
CA GLY A 46 -23.30 14.06 -23.07
C GLY A 46 -24.44 13.28 -23.75
N GLY A 47 -24.17 12.10 -24.30
CA GLY A 47 -25.20 11.16 -24.75
C GLY A 47 -25.86 10.40 -23.60
N TYR A 48 -27.09 9.95 -23.83
CA TYR A 48 -27.95 9.23 -22.88
C TYR A 48 -28.47 7.94 -23.53
N PHE A 49 -27.64 6.89 -23.55
CA PHE A 49 -27.85 5.74 -24.41
C PHE A 49 -28.66 4.64 -23.75
N LYS A 50 -29.96 4.55 -24.08
CA LYS A 50 -30.86 3.49 -23.60
C LYS A 50 -30.47 2.11 -24.12
N ALA A 51 -30.54 1.15 -23.23
CA ALA A 51 -30.23 -0.26 -23.42
C ALA A 51 -31.14 -1.15 -22.56
N THR A 52 -31.14 -2.44 -22.87
CA THR A 52 -31.75 -3.49 -22.04
C THR A 52 -30.68 -4.53 -21.69
N MET A 53 -30.65 -4.92 -20.42
CA MET A 53 -29.74 -5.92 -19.88
C MET A 53 -30.54 -7.08 -19.28
N THR A 54 -30.10 -8.30 -19.55
CA THR A 54 -30.87 -9.54 -19.30
C THR A 54 -29.97 -10.56 -18.61
N PHE A 55 -30.48 -11.19 -17.54
CA PHE A 55 -29.67 -12.02 -16.65
C PHE A 55 -30.09 -13.49 -16.70
N PRO A 56 -29.15 -14.43 -16.88
CA PRO A 56 -29.50 -15.85 -16.86
C PRO A 56 -29.78 -16.32 -15.41
N PRO A 57 -30.64 -17.33 -15.19
CA PRO A 57 -30.99 -17.80 -13.83
C PRO A 57 -29.81 -18.31 -12.99
N ASN A 58 -28.68 -18.64 -13.63
CA ASN A 58 -27.44 -19.08 -13.01
C ASN A 58 -26.40 -17.95 -12.82
N TYR A 59 -26.74 -16.67 -13.01
CA TYR A 59 -25.84 -15.54 -12.74
C TYR A 59 -25.23 -15.62 -11.31
N PRO A 60 -23.92 -15.39 -11.12
CA PRO A 60 -22.93 -14.92 -12.09
C PRO A 60 -22.17 -16.04 -12.85
N PHE A 61 -22.60 -17.30 -12.84
CA PHE A 61 -21.91 -18.40 -13.54
C PHE A 61 -22.04 -18.37 -15.07
N SER A 62 -22.79 -17.42 -15.64
CA SER A 62 -22.88 -17.16 -17.07
C SER A 62 -23.14 -15.67 -17.29
N PRO A 63 -22.65 -15.09 -18.41
CA PRO A 63 -22.71 -13.65 -18.64
C PRO A 63 -24.15 -13.12 -18.77
N PRO A 64 -24.36 -11.84 -18.44
CA PRO A 64 -25.57 -11.13 -18.83
C PRO A 64 -25.59 -10.89 -20.35
N GLY A 65 -26.77 -10.81 -20.95
CA GLY A 65 -26.94 -10.24 -22.29
C GLY A 65 -27.17 -8.74 -22.21
N PHE A 66 -26.43 -7.94 -23.00
CA PHE A 66 -26.62 -6.49 -23.12
C PHE A 66 -26.94 -6.10 -24.58
N LYS A 67 -27.82 -5.12 -24.76
CA LYS A 67 -28.20 -4.59 -26.07
C LYS A 67 -28.65 -3.12 -25.96
N PHE A 68 -28.09 -2.23 -26.79
CA PHE A 68 -28.64 -0.88 -26.98
C PHE A 68 -30.00 -0.94 -27.67
N ASN A 69 -30.93 -0.11 -27.22
CA ASN A 69 -32.31 -0.07 -27.73
C ASN A 69 -32.39 0.72 -29.03
N THR A 70 -31.67 1.84 -29.08
CA THR A 70 -31.38 2.62 -30.29
C THR A 70 -29.96 2.27 -30.74
N PRO A 71 -29.74 1.61 -31.90
CA PRO A 71 -28.40 1.25 -32.36
C PRO A 71 -27.52 2.47 -32.63
N ILE A 72 -26.30 2.45 -32.11
CA ILE A 72 -25.30 3.53 -32.20
C ILE A 72 -24.30 3.21 -33.32
N PHE A 73 -23.88 4.20 -34.12
CA PHE A 73 -22.90 4.00 -35.19
C PHE A 73 -21.46 3.82 -34.65
N HIS A 74 -21.16 2.63 -34.15
CA HIS A 74 -19.90 2.30 -33.46
C HIS A 74 -19.25 1.02 -34.03
N PRO A 75 -17.90 0.94 -34.20
CA PRO A 75 -17.22 -0.24 -34.75
C PRO A 75 -17.52 -1.56 -34.05
N ASN A 76 -17.79 -1.55 -32.75
CA ASN A 76 -18.02 -2.76 -31.94
C ASN A 76 -19.49 -2.99 -31.53
N ILE A 77 -20.43 -2.21 -32.09
CA ILE A 77 -21.87 -2.39 -31.89
C ILE A 77 -22.51 -2.85 -33.20
N TYR A 78 -23.16 -4.01 -33.18
CA TYR A 78 -23.90 -4.57 -34.32
C TYR A 78 -25.08 -3.67 -34.71
N VAL A 79 -25.53 -3.77 -35.96
CA VAL A 79 -26.66 -2.98 -36.50
C VAL A 79 -27.99 -3.22 -35.77
N ASP A 80 -28.09 -4.26 -34.93
CA ASP A 80 -29.25 -4.53 -34.08
C ASP A 80 -29.09 -4.03 -32.63
N GLY A 81 -27.98 -3.37 -32.29
CA GLY A 81 -27.69 -2.82 -30.97
C GLY A 81 -26.93 -3.75 -30.02
N ARG A 82 -26.64 -5.00 -30.39
CA ARG A 82 -25.78 -5.89 -29.58
C ARG A 82 -24.32 -5.46 -29.63
N LEU A 83 -23.56 -5.82 -28.60
CA LEU A 83 -22.11 -5.60 -28.52
C LEU A 83 -21.30 -6.78 -29.07
N CYS A 84 -20.07 -6.50 -29.48
CA CYS A 84 -18.99 -7.49 -29.61
C CYS A 84 -17.86 -7.09 -28.66
N ILE A 85 -17.85 -7.68 -27.46
CA ILE A 85 -16.85 -7.44 -26.41
C ILE A 85 -16.65 -8.72 -25.60
N SER A 86 -15.39 -9.10 -25.38
CA SER A 86 -15.01 -10.41 -24.84
C SER A 86 -15.61 -10.70 -23.46
N ILE A 87 -15.79 -9.68 -22.60
CA ILE A 87 -16.40 -9.81 -21.27
C ILE A 87 -17.82 -10.39 -21.29
N LEU A 88 -18.53 -10.34 -22.43
CA LEU A 88 -19.86 -10.95 -22.60
C LEU A 88 -19.82 -12.36 -23.23
N HIS A 89 -18.64 -12.85 -23.62
CA HIS A 89 -18.46 -14.20 -24.16
C HIS A 89 -18.41 -15.25 -23.03
N SER A 90 -18.82 -16.48 -23.35
CA SER A 90 -18.97 -17.53 -22.33
C SER A 90 -17.63 -17.92 -21.66
N PRO A 91 -17.64 -18.24 -20.35
CA PRO A 91 -16.44 -18.58 -19.59
C PRO A 91 -15.70 -19.80 -20.16
N GLY A 92 -14.37 -19.76 -20.12
CA GLY A 92 -13.48 -20.82 -20.59
C GLY A 92 -12.50 -20.34 -21.66
N GLU A 93 -11.57 -21.22 -22.03
CA GLU A 93 -10.67 -21.01 -23.17
C GLU A 93 -11.40 -21.29 -24.50
N ASP A 94 -11.10 -20.51 -25.53
CA ASP A 94 -11.70 -20.60 -26.85
C ASP A 94 -10.60 -20.61 -27.92
N GLU A 95 -10.08 -21.81 -28.20
CA GLU A 95 -8.99 -22.06 -29.17
C GLU A 95 -9.29 -21.51 -30.59
N MET A 96 -10.56 -21.18 -30.89
CA MET A 96 -11.02 -20.71 -32.18
C MET A 96 -11.23 -19.19 -32.24
N SER A 97 -11.49 -18.50 -31.11
CA SER A 97 -11.59 -17.03 -31.10
C SER A 97 -10.22 -16.34 -30.93
N GLY A 98 -9.28 -16.99 -30.23
CA GLY A 98 -7.99 -16.41 -29.87
C GLY A 98 -8.02 -15.48 -28.65
N GLU A 99 -9.18 -15.36 -28.00
CA GLU A 99 -9.33 -14.64 -26.73
C GLU A 99 -8.84 -15.52 -25.57
N SER A 100 -8.15 -14.95 -24.59
CA SER A 100 -7.78 -15.64 -23.37
C SER A 100 -8.99 -15.84 -22.44
N ALA A 101 -8.92 -16.85 -21.57
CA ALA A 101 -9.92 -17.07 -20.53
C ALA A 101 -10.02 -15.91 -19.51
N ALA A 102 -9.07 -14.97 -19.50
CA ALA A 102 -9.06 -13.79 -18.62
C ALA A 102 -9.82 -12.59 -19.23
N GLU A 103 -9.94 -12.52 -20.56
CA GLU A 103 -10.68 -11.46 -21.28
C GLU A 103 -12.19 -11.78 -21.39
N ARG A 104 -12.57 -13.03 -21.10
CA ARG A 104 -13.95 -13.53 -21.20
C ARG A 104 -14.70 -13.43 -19.87
N TRP A 105 -16.01 -13.76 -19.87
CA TRP A 105 -16.82 -13.67 -18.66
C TRP A 105 -16.26 -14.52 -17.52
N SER A 106 -16.17 -13.94 -16.32
CA SER A 106 -15.76 -14.61 -15.10
C SER A 106 -16.81 -14.40 -14.00
N PRO A 107 -17.16 -15.42 -13.19
CA PRO A 107 -18.12 -15.27 -12.08
C PRO A 107 -17.70 -14.29 -10.96
N ALA A 108 -16.50 -13.73 -11.04
CA ALA A 108 -16.03 -12.64 -10.18
C ALA A 108 -16.47 -11.24 -10.67
N GLN A 109 -16.77 -11.10 -11.97
CA GLN A 109 -17.22 -9.84 -12.60
C GLN A 109 -18.66 -9.48 -12.18
N ARG A 110 -19.03 -8.22 -12.42
CA ARG A 110 -20.28 -7.59 -11.96
C ARG A 110 -20.97 -6.84 -13.09
N VAL A 111 -22.24 -6.46 -12.88
CA VAL A 111 -22.92 -5.54 -13.80
C VAL A 111 -22.11 -4.28 -14.02
N GLU A 112 -21.61 -3.68 -12.94
CA GLU A 112 -20.78 -2.47 -12.96
C GLU A 112 -19.56 -2.60 -13.89
N SER A 113 -18.78 -3.68 -13.77
CA SER A 113 -17.58 -3.88 -14.60
C SER A 113 -17.92 -4.09 -16.09
N VAL A 114 -19.10 -4.66 -16.40
CA VAL A 114 -19.61 -4.73 -17.78
C VAL A 114 -19.97 -3.34 -18.31
N LEU A 115 -20.71 -2.54 -17.54
CA LEU A 115 -21.14 -1.20 -17.96
C LEU A 115 -19.96 -0.24 -18.12
N ILE A 116 -18.98 -0.29 -17.22
CA ILE A 116 -17.72 0.47 -17.34
C ILE A 116 -16.95 0.05 -18.60
N SER A 117 -16.85 -1.26 -18.87
CA SER A 117 -16.19 -1.77 -20.10
C SER A 117 -16.89 -1.28 -21.38
N ILE A 118 -18.21 -1.09 -21.34
CA ILE A 118 -18.99 -0.54 -22.47
C ILE A 118 -18.73 0.96 -22.65
N LEU A 119 -18.60 1.73 -21.56
CA LEU A 119 -18.21 3.14 -21.63
C LEU A 119 -16.78 3.29 -22.18
N SER A 120 -15.82 2.50 -21.70
CA SER A 120 -14.45 2.49 -22.23
C SER A 120 -14.40 2.11 -23.71
N LEU A 121 -15.26 1.19 -24.16
CA LEU A 121 -15.36 0.78 -25.57
C LEU A 121 -15.91 1.89 -26.48
N LEU A 122 -16.73 2.82 -25.97
CA LEU A 122 -17.19 4.01 -26.72
C LEU A 122 -16.07 5.05 -26.87
N ASP A 123 -15.16 5.13 -25.89
CA ASP A 123 -14.04 6.08 -25.89
C ASP A 123 -12.86 5.57 -26.74
N ASP A 124 -12.52 4.28 -26.67
CA ASP A 124 -11.47 3.64 -27.51
C ASP A 124 -12.02 2.40 -28.27
N PRO A 125 -12.42 2.57 -29.55
CA PRO A 125 -13.01 1.50 -30.36
C PRO A 125 -11.99 0.51 -30.93
N GLU A 126 -12.23 -0.79 -30.74
CA GLU A 126 -11.43 -1.86 -31.33
C GLU A 126 -11.73 -2.01 -32.85
N VAL A 127 -10.87 -1.39 -33.68
CA VAL A 127 -11.01 -1.28 -35.15
C VAL A 127 -10.34 -2.39 -35.96
N SER A 128 -9.59 -3.31 -35.35
CA SER A 128 -8.97 -4.46 -36.03
C SER A 128 -10.00 -5.52 -36.40
N SER A 129 -10.96 -5.82 -35.50
CA SER A 129 -12.06 -6.77 -35.69
C SER A 129 -13.43 -6.15 -35.41
N PRO A 130 -13.90 -5.20 -36.24
CA PRO A 130 -15.14 -4.45 -35.99
C PRO A 130 -16.39 -5.26 -36.35
N ALA A 131 -17.32 -5.40 -35.40
CA ALA A 131 -18.68 -5.92 -35.60
C ALA A 131 -19.48 -5.11 -36.65
N ASN A 132 -19.21 -3.80 -36.72
CA ASN A 132 -19.75 -2.88 -37.71
C ASN A 132 -18.62 -2.41 -38.63
N VAL A 133 -18.42 -3.16 -39.71
CA VAL A 133 -17.37 -2.93 -40.70
C VAL A 133 -17.46 -1.53 -41.33
N ASP A 134 -18.67 -1.01 -41.56
CA ASP A 134 -18.84 0.34 -42.12
C ASP A 134 -18.40 1.42 -41.14
N ALA A 135 -18.75 1.33 -39.85
CA ALA A 135 -18.25 2.23 -38.82
C ALA A 135 -16.72 2.16 -38.70
N GLY A 136 -16.16 0.95 -38.65
CA GLY A 136 -14.72 0.72 -38.64
C GLY A 136 -13.99 1.17 -39.92
N ILE A 137 -14.66 1.29 -41.07
CA ILE A 137 -14.10 1.87 -42.30
C ILE A 137 -14.19 3.39 -42.27
N VAL A 138 -15.33 3.96 -41.86
CA VAL A 138 -15.52 5.42 -41.81
C VAL A 138 -14.58 6.06 -40.79
N LEU A 139 -14.48 5.50 -39.57
CA LEU A 139 -13.52 5.97 -38.55
C LEU A 139 -12.07 5.99 -39.06
N ARG A 140 -11.63 4.95 -39.78
CA ARG A 140 -10.24 4.87 -40.30
C ARG A 140 -9.97 5.69 -41.57
N ARG A 141 -10.99 6.08 -42.33
CA ARG A 141 -10.82 6.78 -43.64
C ARG A 141 -11.32 8.22 -43.67
N ASP A 142 -12.28 8.58 -42.83
CA ASP A 142 -12.90 9.90 -42.76
C ASP A 142 -13.36 10.17 -41.30
N PRO A 143 -12.42 10.43 -40.37
CA PRO A 143 -12.74 10.66 -38.96
C PRO A 143 -13.71 11.83 -38.76
N GLU A 144 -13.64 12.87 -39.60
CA GLU A 144 -14.54 14.03 -39.52
C GLU A 144 -15.96 13.71 -40.00
N LYS A 145 -16.15 12.72 -40.88
CA LYS A 145 -17.47 12.13 -41.12
C LYS A 145 -17.92 11.22 -39.97
N TYR A 146 -17.02 10.43 -39.38
CA TYR A 146 -17.37 9.60 -38.21
C TYR A 146 -17.91 10.47 -37.07
N LYS A 147 -17.16 11.51 -36.66
CA LYS A 147 -17.57 12.49 -35.65
C LYS A 147 -18.95 13.11 -35.92
N ARG A 148 -19.24 13.46 -37.19
CA ARG A 148 -20.54 14.04 -37.58
C ARG A 148 -21.70 13.04 -37.53
N ILE A 149 -21.45 11.75 -37.73
CA ILE A 149 -22.47 10.71 -37.57
C ILE A 149 -22.70 10.46 -36.07
N VAL A 150 -21.62 10.26 -35.30
CA VAL A 150 -21.67 10.05 -33.85
C VAL A 150 -22.35 11.21 -33.13
N ALA A 151 -22.01 12.48 -33.44
CA ALA A 151 -22.72 13.63 -32.89
C ALA A 151 -24.22 13.62 -33.20
N GLY A 152 -24.61 13.12 -34.38
CA GLY A 152 -26.01 12.92 -34.73
C GLY A 152 -26.70 11.80 -33.95
N ASP A 153 -25.97 10.80 -33.46
CA ASP A 153 -26.49 9.75 -32.57
C ASP A 153 -26.53 10.22 -31.11
N VAL A 154 -25.56 11.04 -30.67
CA VAL A 154 -25.57 11.74 -29.38
C VAL A 154 -26.79 12.65 -29.27
N GLU A 155 -27.08 13.49 -30.27
CA GLU A 155 -28.27 14.37 -30.22
C GLU A 155 -29.59 13.58 -30.19
N LYS A 156 -29.71 12.47 -30.95
CA LYS A 156 -30.89 11.57 -30.84
C LYS A 156 -31.03 10.98 -29.44
N SER A 157 -29.92 10.56 -28.83
CA SER A 157 -29.96 9.98 -27.47
C SER A 157 -30.48 10.95 -26.41
N LYS A 158 -30.40 12.27 -26.66
CA LYS A 158 -30.99 13.29 -25.79
C LYS A 158 -32.52 13.37 -25.89
N GLU A 159 -33.12 12.91 -26.98
CA GLU A 159 -34.59 12.75 -27.10
C GLU A 159 -35.12 11.64 -26.16
N ASP A 160 -34.24 10.75 -25.69
CA ASP A 160 -34.57 9.65 -24.78
C ASP A 160 -34.49 10.06 -23.28
N ILE A 161 -34.04 11.28 -22.94
CA ILE A 161 -33.94 11.76 -21.55
C ILE A 161 -35.34 12.03 -20.96
N PRO A 162 -35.69 11.50 -19.77
CA PRO A 162 -36.96 11.81 -19.11
C PRO A 162 -37.11 13.31 -18.74
N GLU A 163 -38.32 13.86 -18.80
CA GLU A 163 -38.56 15.32 -18.62
C GLU A 163 -38.07 15.87 -17.26
N ASP A 164 -38.13 15.06 -16.20
CA ASP A 164 -37.66 15.41 -14.84
C ASP A 164 -36.17 15.03 -14.57
N PHE A 165 -35.46 14.42 -15.54
CA PHE A 165 -34.10 13.91 -15.34
C PHE A 165 -33.03 14.96 -15.65
N ILE A 166 -32.31 15.40 -14.62
CA ILE A 166 -31.18 16.33 -14.76
C ILE A 166 -29.91 15.54 -15.11
N MET A 167 -29.39 15.73 -16.34
CA MET A 167 -28.11 15.16 -16.76
C MET A 167 -26.96 15.64 -15.85
N PRO A 168 -26.21 14.73 -15.20
CA PRO A 168 -25.08 15.12 -14.37
C PRO A 168 -23.89 15.62 -15.20
N THR A 169 -23.06 16.47 -14.59
CA THR A 169 -21.79 16.91 -15.17
C THR A 169 -20.63 16.09 -14.62
N GLN A 170 -19.51 16.05 -15.35
CA GLN A 170 -18.27 15.40 -14.87
C GLN A 170 -17.90 15.88 -13.46
N GLU A 171 -17.78 17.19 -13.25
CA GLU A 171 -17.43 17.74 -11.93
C GLU A 171 -18.41 17.36 -10.81
N ALA A 172 -19.69 17.17 -11.13
CA ALA A 172 -20.70 16.78 -10.15
C ALA A 172 -20.59 15.30 -9.81
N ALA A 173 -20.36 14.45 -10.81
CA ALA A 173 -20.11 13.02 -10.63
C ALA A 173 -18.79 12.75 -9.89
N GLU A 174 -17.72 13.46 -10.25
CA GLU A 174 -16.43 13.39 -9.55
C GLU A 174 -16.55 13.86 -8.10
N ARG A 175 -17.27 14.96 -7.84
CA ARG A 175 -17.57 15.39 -6.47
C ARG A 175 -18.42 14.38 -5.71
N GLN A 176 -19.41 13.76 -6.34
CA GLN A 176 -20.24 12.73 -5.70
C GLN A 176 -19.44 11.44 -5.43
N ALA A 177 -18.52 11.06 -6.32
CA ALA A 177 -17.62 9.92 -6.13
C ALA A 177 -16.57 10.19 -5.03
N GLN A 178 -15.98 11.39 -5.00
CA GLN A 178 -15.08 11.83 -3.92
C GLN A 178 -15.81 11.91 -2.58
N GLU A 179 -17.04 12.42 -2.56
CA GLU A 179 -17.84 12.53 -1.35
C GLU A 179 -18.36 11.16 -0.89
N ARG A 180 -18.66 10.21 -1.80
CA ARG A 180 -18.89 8.81 -1.43
C ARG A 180 -17.62 8.10 -0.96
N ALA A 181 -16.46 8.38 -1.54
CA ALA A 181 -15.20 7.83 -1.06
C ALA A 181 -14.88 8.35 0.36
N ARG A 182 -15.18 9.62 0.64
CA ARG A 182 -15.12 10.21 1.98
C ARG A 182 -16.16 9.64 2.93
N GLN A 183 -17.43 9.52 2.52
CA GLN A 183 -18.48 8.96 3.38
C GLN A 183 -18.24 7.48 3.64
N LYS A 184 -17.69 6.73 2.68
CA LYS A 184 -17.22 5.38 2.93
C LYS A 184 -16.03 5.35 3.88
N ALA A 185 -15.04 6.22 3.70
CA ALA A 185 -13.93 6.33 4.65
C ALA A 185 -14.42 6.74 6.06
N VAL A 186 -15.37 7.66 6.18
CA VAL A 186 -15.98 8.08 7.44
C VAL A 186 -16.85 6.98 8.06
N ILE A 187 -17.43 6.07 7.28
CA ILE A 187 -18.15 4.90 7.82
C ILE A 187 -17.16 3.77 8.17
N ASP A 188 -16.13 3.52 7.37
CA ASP A 188 -15.00 2.64 7.73
C ASP A 188 -14.27 3.19 8.98
N ASP A 189 -14.22 4.51 9.20
CA ASP A 189 -13.70 5.18 10.41
C ASP A 189 -14.71 5.11 11.58
N GLU A 190 -15.98 5.49 11.43
CA GLU A 190 -16.97 5.45 12.52
C GLU A 190 -17.26 4.01 12.99
N GLU A 191 -17.30 3.02 12.09
CA GLU A 191 -17.40 1.59 12.44
C GLU A 191 -16.07 1.02 12.99
N PHE A 192 -14.99 1.82 13.00
CA PHE A 192 -13.68 1.52 13.60
C PHE A 192 -13.39 2.32 14.90
N TRP A 193 -14.12 3.42 15.16
CA TRP A 193 -13.96 4.27 16.35
C TRP A 193 -15.07 4.13 17.40
N VAL A 194 -16.22 3.50 17.07
CA VAL A 194 -17.28 3.18 18.05
C VAL A 194 -16.93 1.91 18.86
N ASP A 195 -15.85 1.98 19.65
CA ASP A 195 -15.70 1.25 20.92
C ASP A 195 -14.50 1.75 21.77
N SER A 196 -14.20 3.06 21.78
CA SER A 196 -13.07 3.59 22.55
C SER A 196 -13.27 5.00 23.16
N ASP A 197 -14.43 5.31 23.74
CA ASP A 197 -14.64 6.61 24.42
C ASP A 197 -15.69 6.58 25.57
N VAL A 198 -15.55 5.62 26.50
CA VAL A 198 -16.16 5.69 27.85
C VAL A 198 -15.15 5.18 28.89
N ASP A 199 -14.42 6.09 29.54
CA ASP A 199 -13.89 5.83 30.89
C ASP A 199 -15.08 5.66 31.86
N GLY A 200 -15.03 4.65 32.72
CA GLY A 200 -16.16 4.30 33.59
C GLY A 200 -16.28 5.16 34.85
N ASP A 201 -17.52 5.42 35.24
CA ASP A 201 -17.97 5.64 36.63
C ASP A 201 -19.48 5.30 36.72
N GLU A 202 -20.05 5.35 37.93
CA GLU A 202 -21.21 4.54 38.36
C GLU A 202 -22.63 5.10 38.05
N ASP A 203 -23.62 4.19 38.07
CA ASP A 203 -25.08 4.34 38.26
C ASP A 203 -25.92 5.38 37.46
N ASP A 204 -26.98 4.93 36.74
CA ASP A 204 -28.33 4.79 37.36
C ASP A 204 -29.42 4.14 36.44
N ASP A 205 -30.10 3.14 37.04
CA ASP A 205 -31.41 2.48 36.86
C ASP A 205 -32.37 2.53 35.61
N MET A 206 -33.20 1.47 35.54
CA MET A 206 -34.51 1.26 34.85
C MET A 206 -34.65 1.20 33.31
N PHE A 207 -34.94 -0.02 32.79
CA PHE A 207 -36.30 -0.52 32.42
C PHE A 207 -36.21 -1.63 31.33
N GLY A 208 -36.67 -2.89 31.47
CA GLY A 208 -37.22 -3.65 32.60
C GLY A 208 -38.04 -4.87 32.11
N GLY A 209 -37.88 -6.08 32.68
CA GLY A 209 -38.78 -7.22 32.35
C GLY A 209 -38.36 -8.66 32.73
N SER A 210 -39.13 -9.27 33.64
CA SER A 210 -39.41 -10.71 33.83
C SER A 210 -38.39 -11.62 34.57
N ASP A 211 -38.65 -11.76 35.88
CA ASP A 211 -38.92 -13.02 36.62
C ASP A 211 -37.92 -14.20 36.66
N SER A 212 -37.29 -14.39 37.84
CA SER A 212 -37.39 -15.65 38.61
C SER A 212 -37.07 -15.42 40.11
N GLU A 213 -37.56 -16.30 41.00
CA GLU A 213 -37.68 -16.06 42.45
C GLU A 213 -36.49 -16.56 43.33
N ASP A 214 -36.55 -16.14 44.62
CA ASP A 214 -35.91 -16.69 45.85
C ASP A 214 -34.57 -16.13 46.36
N GLY A 215 -34.42 -15.99 47.71
CA GLY A 215 -33.06 -15.98 48.31
C GLY A 215 -32.70 -15.31 49.65
N LEU A 216 -33.61 -14.70 50.44
CA LEU A 216 -33.47 -14.35 51.89
C LEU A 216 -32.08 -14.07 52.57
N GLY A 217 -31.93 -12.90 53.21
CA GLY A 217 -31.09 -12.67 54.41
C GLY A 217 -30.02 -11.56 54.26
N GLU A 218 -30.09 -10.38 54.88
CA GLU A 218 -30.01 -9.97 56.32
C GLU A 218 -28.60 -9.91 56.95
N ASN A 219 -28.14 -8.67 57.24
CA ASN A 219 -27.17 -8.22 58.25
C ASN A 219 -25.67 -8.55 57.99
N ASP A 220 -24.65 -7.86 58.55
CA ASP A 220 -24.65 -6.85 59.64
C ASP A 220 -23.44 -5.86 59.62
N ASP A 221 -23.62 -4.69 60.27
CA ASP A 221 -22.68 -3.81 61.02
C ASP A 221 -21.21 -3.46 60.59
N ARG A 222 -20.94 -2.12 60.51
CA ARG A 222 -19.82 -1.32 61.15
C ARG A 222 -18.34 -1.52 60.71
N ASP A 223 -17.33 -0.66 60.97
CA ASP A 223 -17.07 0.71 61.54
C ASP A 223 -15.61 1.11 61.06
N THR A 224 -14.99 2.32 61.07
CA THR A 224 -15.21 3.72 61.56
C THR A 224 -14.28 4.73 60.80
N ALA A 225 -14.27 6.03 61.17
CA ALA A 225 -13.39 7.13 60.67
C ALA A 225 -11.89 7.06 61.17
N SER A 226 -10.92 7.98 60.94
CA SER A 226 -10.94 9.46 60.72
C SER A 226 -9.59 10.10 60.26
N ASP A 227 -9.67 11.19 59.47
CA ASP A 227 -8.93 12.49 59.46
C ASP A 227 -7.35 12.56 59.34
N GLU A 228 -6.77 13.26 58.34
CA GLU A 228 -6.17 14.67 58.33
C GLU A 228 -4.75 14.80 58.99
N ASP A 229 -3.77 15.67 58.62
CA ASP A 229 -3.66 16.80 57.63
C ASP A 229 -2.18 17.22 57.30
N GLU A 230 -1.95 18.04 56.25
CA GLU A 230 -0.95 19.16 56.03
C GLU A 230 0.57 19.09 56.51
N ALA A 231 1.61 19.77 55.95
CA ALA A 231 1.80 20.73 54.83
C ALA A 231 3.31 20.96 54.40
N ASP A 232 3.49 21.79 53.36
CA ASP A 232 4.69 22.26 52.60
C ASP A 232 5.86 22.99 53.34
N TYR A 233 7.04 23.10 52.69
CA TYR A 233 7.98 24.23 52.86
C TYR A 233 8.97 24.43 51.68
N SER A 234 9.35 25.69 51.38
CA SER A 234 10.21 26.07 50.22
C SER A 234 11.40 27.03 50.53
N GLY A 235 12.39 27.16 49.61
CA GLY A 235 13.59 28.02 49.78
C GLY A 235 14.50 28.15 48.54
N LYS A 236 15.45 29.12 48.50
CA LYS A 236 16.27 29.51 47.32
C LYS A 236 17.78 29.76 47.60
N SER A 237 18.57 29.88 46.51
CA SER A 237 20.04 30.07 46.32
C SER A 237 20.60 31.46 46.83
N PRO A 238 21.89 31.92 46.66
CA PRO A 238 22.84 31.73 45.50
C PRO A 238 24.42 31.77 45.71
N ASP A 239 25.18 31.57 44.61
CA ASP A 239 26.57 32.04 44.20
C ASP A 239 27.83 31.78 45.10
N VAL A 240 29.14 31.96 44.74
CA VAL A 240 29.92 32.89 43.84
C VAL A 240 31.34 32.32 43.42
N GLU A 241 31.87 32.67 42.21
CA GLU A 241 33.29 32.62 41.67
C GLU A 241 34.15 31.31 41.70
N GLY A 242 35.17 31.07 40.84
CA GLY A 242 35.68 31.73 39.60
C GLY A 242 37.23 31.65 39.39
N ARG A 243 37.75 31.47 38.14
CA ARG A 243 39.05 32.04 37.57
C ARG A 243 39.64 31.39 36.28
N ASN A 244 40.03 32.28 35.35
CA ASN A 244 41.24 32.33 34.49
C ASN A 244 41.46 31.48 33.20
N ASN A 245 41.86 32.26 32.17
CA ASN A 245 42.30 32.02 30.78
C ASN A 245 43.86 31.73 30.75
N PRO A 246 44.63 31.68 29.62
CA PRO A 246 44.29 31.91 28.19
C PRO A 246 44.94 30.99 27.12
N HIS A 247 44.51 31.09 25.86
CA HIS A 247 45.36 31.62 24.77
C HIS A 247 44.62 31.85 23.42
N GLN A 248 44.74 33.08 22.89
CA GLN A 248 44.58 33.40 21.45
C GLN A 248 45.98 33.69 20.86
N PRO A 249 46.09 33.80 19.53
CA PRO A 249 46.24 35.16 18.97
C PRO A 249 45.17 35.54 17.93
N LYS A 250 44.96 36.85 17.76
CA LYS A 250 44.05 37.47 16.79
C LYS A 250 44.82 37.94 15.55
N ASN A 251 44.11 38.17 14.45
CA ASN A 251 44.19 39.34 13.53
C ASN A 251 43.49 39.02 12.18
N ILE A 252 42.84 39.94 11.46
CA ILE A 252 42.52 41.35 11.73
C ILE A 252 41.19 41.71 11.04
N PHE A 253 40.56 42.82 11.47
CA PHE A 253 39.31 43.37 10.91
C PHE A 253 39.42 43.78 9.43
N LEU A 254 38.29 43.74 8.71
CA LEU A 254 37.64 44.96 8.20
C LEU A 254 36.13 44.72 7.93
N SER A 255 35.39 45.78 7.66
CA SER A 255 33.98 45.90 8.05
C SER A 255 32.98 46.19 6.92
N GLU A 256 31.75 45.73 7.17
CA GLU A 256 30.46 46.28 6.70
C GLU A 256 29.98 46.14 5.23
N ALA A 257 28.77 45.57 5.15
CA ALA A 257 27.64 45.97 4.31
C ALA A 257 27.41 45.35 2.90
N LEU A 258 26.11 45.14 2.63
CA LEU A 258 25.47 44.95 1.32
C LEU A 258 25.73 43.65 0.51
N ILE A 259 25.33 42.50 1.05
CA ILE A 259 24.67 41.46 0.24
C ILE A 259 23.34 41.04 0.89
N SER A 260 22.32 41.90 0.77
CA SER A 260 20.93 41.42 0.82
C SER A 260 20.50 41.07 -0.60
N LYS A 261 20.66 39.79 -0.95
CA LYS A 261 20.04 39.18 -2.13
C LYS A 261 19.65 37.75 -1.78
N SER A 262 18.44 37.58 -1.28
CA SER A 262 17.81 36.27 -1.13
C SER A 262 17.82 35.55 -2.47
N VAL A 263 18.58 34.47 -2.57
CA VAL A 263 18.51 33.56 -3.72
C VAL A 263 17.24 32.74 -3.54
N VAL A 264 16.12 33.33 -3.97
CA VAL A 264 14.86 32.61 -4.10
C VAL A 264 15.08 31.55 -5.18
N PHE A 265 15.26 30.30 -4.76
CA PHE A 265 15.17 29.16 -5.65
C PHE A 265 13.76 29.17 -6.25
N LYS A 266 13.65 29.57 -7.52
CA LYS A 266 12.43 29.39 -8.28
C LYS A 266 12.23 27.90 -8.46
N SER A 267 11.23 27.36 -7.75
CA SER A 267 10.72 26.01 -7.96
C SER A 267 10.53 25.79 -9.46
N HIS A 268 11.25 24.81 -9.98
CA HIS A 268 10.91 24.28 -11.29
C HIS A 268 9.62 23.47 -11.13
N PRO A 269 8.75 23.42 -12.15
CA PRO A 269 7.48 22.71 -12.03
C PRO A 269 7.74 21.23 -11.78
N SER A 270 7.03 20.67 -10.81
CA SER A 270 7.21 19.27 -10.40
C SER A 270 6.70 18.29 -11.47
N PHE A 271 6.93 17.00 -11.20
CA PHE A 271 6.54 15.82 -11.97
C PHE A 271 5.14 15.89 -12.61
N SER A 272 4.19 16.51 -11.89
CA SER A 272 2.81 16.83 -12.34
C SER A 272 2.73 17.44 -13.75
N SER A 273 3.71 18.27 -14.15
CA SER A 273 3.62 19.10 -15.36
C SER A 273 3.86 18.38 -16.70
N TYR A 274 4.29 17.10 -16.70
CA TYR A 274 4.68 16.40 -17.94
C TYR A 274 3.57 15.53 -18.54
N TYR A 275 2.79 14.81 -17.72
CA TYR A 275 1.66 14.01 -18.20
C TYR A 275 0.59 14.87 -18.88
N GLY A 276 0.36 16.09 -18.39
CA GLY A 276 -0.49 17.10 -19.06
C GLY A 276 0.09 17.72 -20.35
N ARG A 277 1.15 17.13 -20.94
CA ARG A 277 1.79 17.63 -22.18
C ARG A 277 2.13 16.56 -23.22
N THR A 278 2.18 15.27 -22.84
CA THR A 278 2.52 14.19 -23.78
C THR A 278 1.31 13.51 -24.41
N GLY A 279 0.11 13.67 -23.84
CA GLY A 279 -1.09 12.98 -24.32
C GLY A 279 -1.06 11.46 -24.13
N ILE A 280 -0.15 10.97 -23.27
CA ILE A 280 -0.08 9.57 -22.86
C ILE A 280 -0.63 9.50 -21.44
N SER A 281 -1.90 9.13 -21.31
CA SER A 281 -2.44 8.69 -20.03
C SER A 281 -1.63 7.49 -19.54
N PRO A 282 -1.24 7.42 -18.25
CA PRO A 282 -0.73 6.16 -17.72
C PRO A 282 -1.83 5.10 -17.88
N PRO A 283 -1.49 3.82 -18.14
CA PRO A 283 -2.49 2.77 -18.12
C PRO A 283 -3.19 2.80 -16.76
N MET A 284 -4.52 2.91 -16.77
CA MET A 284 -5.27 2.79 -15.52
C MET A 284 -4.95 1.44 -14.92
N ALA A 285 -4.46 1.42 -13.68
CA ALA A 285 -4.31 0.19 -12.95
C ALA A 285 -5.69 -0.48 -12.88
N SER A 286 -5.84 -1.62 -13.55
CA SER A 286 -7.01 -2.47 -13.37
C SER A 286 -7.17 -2.70 -11.87
N PRO A 287 -8.33 -2.36 -11.27
CA PRO A 287 -8.47 -2.31 -9.81
C PRO A 287 -8.11 -3.69 -9.26
N SER A 288 -6.99 -3.75 -8.54
CA SER A 288 -6.45 -5.03 -8.11
C SER A 288 -7.44 -5.62 -7.11
N SER A 289 -8.10 -6.70 -7.53
CA SER A 289 -8.94 -7.49 -6.64
C SER A 289 -8.03 -8.04 -5.55
N SER A 290 -7.99 -7.34 -4.41
CA SER A 290 -7.12 -7.68 -3.31
C SER A 290 -7.45 -9.10 -2.89
N ILE A 291 -6.49 -10.00 -3.07
CA ILE A 291 -6.60 -11.37 -2.58
C ILE A 291 -6.79 -11.21 -1.07
N PRO A 292 -7.91 -11.68 -0.48
CA PRO A 292 -8.14 -11.48 0.94
C PRO A 292 -7.02 -12.13 1.73
N GLY A 293 -6.55 -11.42 2.75
CA GLY A 293 -5.73 -12.01 3.81
C GLY A 293 -6.62 -12.57 4.91
N TYR A 294 -5.96 -13.01 5.98
CA TYR A 294 -6.63 -13.23 7.24
C TYR A 294 -6.95 -11.89 7.93
N THR A 295 -8.09 -11.82 8.61
CA THR A 295 -8.42 -10.73 9.54
C THR A 295 -7.99 -11.15 10.93
N HIS A 296 -7.45 -10.21 11.72
CA HIS A 296 -7.16 -10.39 13.13
C HIS A 296 -8.01 -9.43 13.97
N GLU A 297 -8.38 -9.87 15.16
CA GLU A 297 -8.74 -8.98 16.27
C GLU A 297 -7.56 -8.06 16.63
N ASP A 298 -7.77 -7.12 17.56
CA ASP A 298 -6.70 -6.24 18.04
C ASP A 298 -5.61 -6.95 18.84
N ALA A 299 -4.56 -6.20 19.19
CA ALA A 299 -3.40 -6.76 19.88
C ALA A 299 -3.81 -7.28 21.26
N PHE A 300 -3.54 -8.57 21.54
CA PHE A 300 -3.81 -9.15 22.85
C PHE A 300 -2.75 -8.76 23.90
N ASP A 301 -1.62 -8.23 23.45
CA ASP A 301 -0.53 -7.65 24.24
C ASP A 301 0.26 -6.70 23.33
N GLU A 302 0.33 -5.42 23.66
CA GLU A 302 1.22 -4.45 23.03
C GLU A 302 1.91 -3.58 24.08
N GLY A 303 3.09 -3.06 23.77
CA GLY A 303 3.83 -2.26 24.75
C GLY A 303 5.18 -1.75 24.30
N PHE A 304 5.85 -1.12 25.26
CA PHE A 304 7.13 -0.45 25.10
C PHE A 304 8.20 -1.13 25.97
N LEU A 305 9.30 -1.55 25.35
CA LEU A 305 10.37 -2.33 25.97
C LEU A 305 11.70 -1.58 25.89
N THR A 306 12.22 -1.16 27.05
CA THR A 306 13.50 -0.43 27.14
C THR A 306 14.67 -1.39 26.91
N VAL A 307 15.38 -1.22 25.79
CA VAL A 307 16.50 -2.07 25.36
C VAL A 307 17.87 -1.42 25.54
N SER A 308 17.92 -0.11 25.80
CA SER A 308 19.11 0.57 26.34
C SER A 308 18.69 1.82 27.13
N PRO A 309 19.62 2.53 27.81
CA PRO A 309 19.33 3.82 28.43
C PRO A 309 18.90 4.93 27.44
N LEU A 310 19.01 4.67 26.13
CA LEU A 310 18.58 5.58 25.05
C LEU A 310 17.34 5.06 24.33
N HIS A 311 17.23 3.75 24.05
CA HIS A 311 16.22 3.17 23.17
C HIS A 311 15.13 2.39 23.90
N THR A 312 13.88 2.68 23.53
CA THR A 312 12.70 1.92 23.90
C THR A 312 11.95 1.53 22.62
N ILE A 313 11.85 0.23 22.38
CA ILE A 313 11.18 -0.34 21.20
C ILE A 313 9.71 -0.61 21.48
N TYR A 314 8.86 -0.42 20.47
CA TYR A 314 7.46 -0.82 20.48
C TYR A 314 7.30 -2.24 19.90
N TYR A 315 6.40 -3.02 20.52
CA TYR A 315 6.00 -4.33 20.01
C TYR A 315 4.49 -4.56 20.19
N ALA A 316 3.92 -5.45 19.39
CA ALA A 316 2.52 -5.87 19.51
C ALA A 316 2.32 -7.35 19.11
N GLN A 317 1.33 -8.01 19.72
CA GLN A 317 1.07 -9.43 19.54
C GLN A 317 -0.39 -9.69 19.13
N TYR A 318 -0.60 -10.44 18.06
CA TYR A 318 -1.91 -10.68 17.43
C TYR A 318 -2.16 -12.17 17.18
N GLY A 319 -3.43 -12.54 16.99
CA GLY A 319 -3.84 -13.92 16.76
C GLY A 319 -3.82 -14.76 18.04
N LYS A 320 -3.51 -16.05 17.92
CA LYS A 320 -3.64 -17.02 19.01
C LYS A 320 -2.49 -16.93 20.02
N GLN A 321 -2.80 -16.71 21.30
CA GLN A 321 -1.82 -16.50 22.38
C GLN A 321 -0.89 -17.71 22.63
N ASP A 322 -1.41 -18.94 22.53
CA ASP A 322 -0.67 -20.21 22.57
C ASP A 322 -0.28 -20.72 21.17
N GLY A 323 -0.43 -19.87 20.14
CA GLY A 323 -0.16 -20.18 18.75
C GLY A 323 1.33 -20.26 18.42
N LYS A 324 1.62 -20.68 17.19
CA LYS A 324 2.99 -20.76 16.64
C LYS A 324 3.61 -19.36 16.56
N PRO A 325 4.70 -19.06 17.30
CA PRO A 325 5.25 -17.71 17.35
C PRO A 325 6.00 -17.36 16.06
N VAL A 326 5.48 -16.38 15.31
CA VAL A 326 6.14 -15.80 14.13
C VAL A 326 6.53 -14.37 14.42
N LEU A 327 7.78 -14.01 14.15
CA LEU A 327 8.25 -12.63 14.22
C LEU A 327 8.22 -12.00 12.82
N TYR A 328 7.54 -10.87 12.68
CA TYR A 328 7.56 -10.04 11.47
C TYR A 328 8.68 -9.01 11.56
N LEU A 329 9.61 -9.05 10.60
CA LEU A 329 10.71 -8.10 10.48
C LEU A 329 10.44 -7.15 9.30
N HIS A 330 10.20 -5.87 9.59
CA HIS A 330 9.87 -4.87 8.57
C HIS A 330 11.09 -4.42 7.74
N GLY A 331 10.81 -3.86 6.57
CA GLY A 331 11.79 -3.33 5.61
C GLY A 331 12.32 -1.93 5.96
N GLY A 332 12.86 -1.25 4.94
CA GLY A 332 13.68 -0.05 5.07
C GLY A 332 15.17 -0.40 5.05
N PRO A 333 15.96 -0.10 6.10
CA PRO A 333 15.54 0.14 7.49
C PRO A 333 14.86 1.49 7.73
N GLY A 334 14.14 1.59 8.84
CA GLY A 334 13.36 2.79 9.18
C GLY A 334 11.89 2.77 8.75
N GLY A 335 11.42 1.67 8.13
CA GLY A 335 9.99 1.38 8.03
C GLY A 335 9.36 1.06 9.39
N HIS A 336 8.10 0.64 9.41
CA HIS A 336 7.38 0.30 10.64
C HIS A 336 6.42 -0.87 10.44
N THR A 337 5.76 -1.29 11.52
CA THR A 337 4.69 -2.30 11.52
C THR A 337 3.30 -1.68 11.72
N SER A 338 2.27 -2.50 11.49
CA SER A 338 0.85 -2.14 11.58
C SER A 338 0.00 -3.42 11.66
N LYS A 339 -1.27 -3.33 12.10
CA LYS A 339 -2.22 -4.45 12.09
C LYS A 339 -2.33 -5.13 10.71
N ALA A 340 -2.18 -4.37 9.62
CA ALA A 340 -2.19 -4.91 8.24
C ALA A 340 -1.06 -5.92 7.95
N ASN A 341 0.06 -5.88 8.68
CA ASN A 341 1.16 -6.83 8.54
C ASN A 341 0.83 -8.23 9.10
N THR A 342 -0.27 -8.38 9.86
CA THR A 342 -0.76 -9.68 10.35
C THR A 342 -1.43 -10.51 9.26
N THR A 343 -1.94 -9.86 8.20
CA THR A 343 -2.86 -10.45 7.20
C THR A 343 -2.27 -11.56 6.30
N TYR A 344 -1.03 -12.00 6.58
CA TYR A 344 -0.36 -13.15 5.96
C TYR A 344 -0.49 -14.46 6.77
N PHE A 345 -1.01 -14.43 8.00
CA PHE A 345 -0.94 -15.55 8.95
C PHE A 345 -2.34 -15.95 9.44
N ASP A 346 -2.62 -17.25 9.54
CA ASP A 346 -3.89 -17.73 10.11
C ASP A 346 -3.97 -17.40 11.62
N PRO A 347 -4.92 -16.56 12.09
CA PRO A 347 -5.09 -16.21 13.50
C PRO A 347 -5.43 -17.41 14.38
N ALA A 348 -5.98 -18.50 13.83
CA ALA A 348 -6.28 -19.73 14.57
C ALA A 348 -5.03 -20.59 14.84
N VAL A 349 -3.92 -20.33 14.14
CA VAL A 349 -2.66 -21.09 14.25
C VAL A 349 -1.51 -20.25 14.79
N TYR A 350 -1.37 -19.00 14.33
CA TYR A 350 -0.20 -18.16 14.59
C TYR A 350 -0.39 -17.21 15.76
N ARG A 351 0.70 -17.06 16.53
CA ARG A 351 0.98 -15.94 17.40
C ARG A 351 1.87 -14.97 16.63
N VAL A 352 1.30 -13.91 16.07
CA VAL A 352 2.02 -12.95 15.24
C VAL A 352 2.62 -11.88 16.14
N VAL A 353 3.95 -11.73 16.12
CA VAL A 353 4.68 -10.71 16.86
C VAL A 353 5.19 -9.66 15.87
N LEU A 354 4.77 -8.42 16.08
CA LEU A 354 5.25 -7.24 15.37
C LEU A 354 6.24 -6.49 16.26
N LEU A 355 7.29 -5.93 15.66
CA LEU A 355 8.35 -5.16 16.32
C LEU A 355 8.72 -3.98 15.43
N ASP A 356 8.60 -2.76 15.96
CA ASP A 356 9.16 -1.56 15.36
C ASP A 356 10.65 -1.43 15.77
N GLN A 357 11.55 -1.40 14.80
CA GLN A 357 13.00 -1.34 15.05
C GLN A 357 13.42 0.00 15.68
N ARG A 358 14.63 0.06 16.25
CA ARG A 358 15.18 1.25 16.92
C ARG A 358 14.96 2.53 16.09
N GLY A 359 14.30 3.50 16.71
CA GLY A 359 14.01 4.82 16.13
C GLY A 359 13.05 4.86 14.94
N ALA A 360 12.29 3.79 14.69
CA ALA A 360 11.30 3.72 13.61
C ALA A 360 9.89 3.44 14.13
N GLY A 361 8.86 3.83 13.37
CA GLY A 361 7.46 3.66 13.81
C GLY A 361 7.16 4.30 15.17
N LYS A 362 6.53 3.53 16.07
CA LYS A 362 6.27 3.94 17.46
C LYS A 362 7.54 3.92 18.34
N SER A 363 8.65 3.29 17.92
CA SER A 363 9.86 3.14 18.74
C SER A 363 10.63 4.45 18.93
N THR A 364 11.06 4.71 20.16
CA THR A 364 11.64 6.00 20.57
C THR A 364 13.13 5.91 20.91
N PRO A 365 13.94 6.93 20.57
CA PRO A 365 13.56 8.19 19.92
C PRO A 365 13.52 8.02 18.38
N ASN A 366 12.49 8.60 17.73
CA ASN A 366 12.36 8.60 16.27
C ASN A 366 13.64 9.13 15.58
N SER A 367 14.04 8.50 14.48
CA SER A 367 15.24 8.83 13.68
C SER A 367 16.59 8.73 14.43
N GLU A 368 16.65 8.12 15.61
CA GLU A 368 17.89 8.04 16.39
C GLU A 368 18.88 7.02 15.81
N THR A 369 20.09 7.49 15.47
CA THR A 369 21.18 6.71 14.88
C THR A 369 22.20 6.21 15.91
N ARG A 370 22.29 6.83 17.09
CA ARG A 370 23.20 6.37 18.15
C ARG A 370 22.69 5.05 18.72
N GLU A 371 23.58 4.09 18.95
CA GLU A 371 23.21 2.72 19.37
C GLU A 371 22.22 2.01 18.41
N ASN A 372 22.16 2.44 17.15
CA ASN A 372 21.28 1.87 16.14
C ASN A 372 22.11 1.18 15.04
N THR A 373 22.51 -0.06 15.32
CA THR A 373 23.24 -0.89 14.35
C THR A 373 22.63 -2.29 14.27
N THR A 374 22.94 -3.02 13.21
CA THR A 374 22.48 -4.39 12.98
C THR A 374 22.69 -5.30 14.19
N ALA A 375 23.83 -5.17 14.90
CA ALA A 375 24.11 -5.94 16.11
C ALA A 375 23.20 -5.57 17.31
N HIS A 376 22.76 -4.31 17.40
CA HIS A 376 21.78 -3.88 18.40
C HIS A 376 20.40 -4.46 18.09
N ILE A 377 19.91 -4.35 16.85
CA ILE A 377 18.60 -4.92 16.46
C ILE A 377 18.56 -6.44 16.67
N LEU A 378 19.64 -7.16 16.35
CA LEU A 378 19.72 -8.60 16.65
C LEU A 378 19.65 -8.91 18.15
N SER A 379 20.22 -8.05 19.00
CA SER A 379 20.11 -8.16 20.46
C SER A 379 18.69 -7.81 20.95
N ASP A 380 18.04 -6.82 20.34
CA ASP A 380 16.68 -6.40 20.69
C ASP A 380 15.66 -7.52 20.42
N ILE A 381 15.85 -8.28 19.33
CA ILE A 381 15.03 -9.47 19.04
C ILE A 381 15.17 -10.51 20.17
N GLU A 382 16.36 -10.73 20.73
CA GLU A 382 16.54 -11.64 21.87
C GLU A 382 15.94 -11.11 23.18
N VAL A 383 16.01 -9.80 23.42
CA VAL A 383 15.38 -9.16 24.59
C VAL A 383 13.86 -9.26 24.48
N LEU A 384 13.28 -8.92 23.32
CA LEU A 384 11.84 -9.08 23.04
C LEU A 384 11.41 -10.54 23.16
N ARG A 385 12.09 -11.47 22.49
CA ARG A 385 11.78 -12.91 22.52
C ARG A 385 11.70 -13.43 23.96
N THR A 386 12.64 -13.00 24.80
CA THR A 386 12.71 -13.40 26.21
C THR A 386 11.63 -12.74 27.05
N HIS A 387 11.36 -11.44 26.85
CA HIS A 387 10.31 -10.66 27.51
C HIS A 387 8.91 -11.28 27.29
N ILE A 388 8.55 -11.58 26.05
CA ILE A 388 7.25 -12.17 25.71
C ILE A 388 7.15 -13.70 25.94
N GLY A 389 8.20 -14.32 26.49
CA GLY A 389 8.22 -15.73 26.87
C GLY A 389 8.34 -16.75 25.71
N VAL A 390 8.80 -16.33 24.51
CA VAL A 390 8.98 -17.23 23.37
C VAL A 390 10.29 -18.04 23.53
N SER A 391 10.18 -19.37 23.60
CA SER A 391 11.35 -20.25 23.72
C SER A 391 12.12 -20.42 22.40
N LYS A 392 11.39 -20.47 21.28
CA LYS A 392 11.89 -20.61 19.91
C LYS A 392 10.88 -19.99 18.94
N TRP A 393 11.34 -19.25 17.93
CA TRP A 393 10.48 -18.78 16.85
C TRP A 393 10.08 -19.95 15.95
N HIS A 394 8.80 -20.10 15.65
CA HIS A 394 8.33 -21.06 14.64
C HIS A 394 8.75 -20.64 13.24
N ALA A 395 8.60 -19.33 12.95
CA ALA A 395 9.04 -18.71 11.72
C ALA A 395 9.62 -17.32 11.98
N LEU A 396 10.57 -16.90 11.15
CA LEU A 396 10.84 -15.48 10.92
C LEU A 396 10.29 -15.12 9.54
N PHE A 397 9.52 -14.04 9.48
CA PHE A 397 8.99 -13.46 8.26
C PHE A 397 9.70 -12.13 7.98
N GLY A 398 10.26 -11.95 6.79
CA GLY A 398 11.03 -10.73 6.49
C GLY A 398 11.12 -10.41 5.00
N GLY A 399 10.60 -9.24 4.62
CA GLY A 399 10.72 -8.67 3.27
C GLY A 399 11.81 -7.60 3.21
N SER A 400 12.51 -7.45 2.09
CA SER A 400 13.53 -6.40 1.89
C SER A 400 14.65 -6.48 2.96
N TRP A 401 15.01 -5.36 3.60
CA TRP A 401 15.84 -5.33 4.82
C TRP A 401 15.40 -6.30 5.94
N GLY A 402 14.10 -6.60 6.06
CA GLY A 402 13.60 -7.65 6.96
C GLY A 402 14.17 -9.03 6.63
N SER A 403 14.45 -9.32 5.35
CA SER A 403 15.14 -10.56 4.94
C SER A 403 16.61 -10.55 5.39
N THR A 404 17.30 -9.40 5.33
CA THR A 404 18.65 -9.20 5.87
C THR A 404 18.70 -9.55 7.35
N LEU A 405 17.76 -9.02 8.15
CA LEU A 405 17.66 -9.31 9.59
C LEU A 405 17.29 -10.77 9.87
N ALA A 406 16.32 -11.34 9.14
CA ALA A 406 15.93 -12.74 9.31
C ALA A 406 17.10 -13.70 9.06
N LEU A 407 17.87 -13.45 7.99
CA LEU A 407 19.07 -14.22 7.65
C LEU A 407 20.17 -14.06 8.71
N LEU A 408 20.45 -12.83 9.15
CA LEU A 408 21.50 -12.57 10.14
C LEU A 408 21.14 -13.11 11.54
N TYR A 409 19.88 -12.99 11.96
CA TYR A 409 19.42 -13.55 13.23
C TYR A 409 19.50 -15.08 13.19
N ALA A 410 19.00 -15.73 12.14
CA ALA A 410 19.14 -17.18 11.99
C ALA A 410 20.62 -17.62 11.94
N GLN A 411 21.49 -16.84 11.28
CA GLN A 411 22.93 -17.11 11.27
C GLN A 411 23.56 -16.97 12.65
N ALA A 412 23.09 -16.07 13.51
CA ALA A 412 23.57 -15.92 14.88
C ALA A 412 22.99 -16.99 15.83
N HIS A 413 21.68 -17.25 15.76
CA HIS A 413 20.88 -18.07 16.69
C HIS A 413 20.12 -19.21 15.96
N PRO A 414 20.80 -20.14 15.25
CA PRO A 414 20.13 -21.12 14.39
C PRO A 414 19.15 -22.04 15.16
N ASP A 415 19.52 -22.44 16.38
CA ASP A 415 18.66 -23.29 17.22
C ASP A 415 17.34 -22.61 17.63
N LEU A 416 17.27 -21.27 17.61
CA LEU A 416 16.10 -20.47 18.01
C LEU A 416 15.14 -20.14 16.84
N VAL A 417 15.43 -20.63 15.63
CA VAL A 417 14.60 -20.42 14.43
C VAL A 417 14.06 -21.76 13.91
N GLY A 418 12.74 -21.84 13.72
CA GLY A 418 12.07 -23.03 13.17
C GLY A 418 12.03 -23.05 11.65
N SER A 419 11.84 -21.88 11.03
CA SER A 419 11.73 -21.71 9.57
C SER A 419 11.95 -20.25 9.14
N LEU A 420 12.24 -20.01 7.86
CA LEU A 420 12.35 -18.68 7.24
C LEU A 420 11.36 -18.50 6.08
N ILE A 421 10.57 -17.43 6.12
CA ILE A 421 9.74 -16.94 5.02
C ILE A 421 10.30 -15.57 4.63
N ILE A 422 11.07 -15.52 3.54
CA ILE A 422 11.86 -14.33 3.18
C ILE A 422 11.55 -13.86 1.76
N GLN A 423 11.42 -12.55 1.58
CA GLN A 423 10.95 -11.93 0.35
C GLN A 423 11.81 -10.73 -0.04
N GLY A 424 11.97 -10.47 -1.35
CA GLY A 424 12.72 -9.32 -1.84
C GLY A 424 14.16 -9.31 -1.30
N ILE A 425 14.88 -10.42 -1.50
CA ILE A 425 16.14 -10.72 -0.81
C ILE A 425 17.19 -9.64 -1.03
N PHE A 426 17.63 -9.04 0.08
CA PHE A 426 18.71 -8.07 0.16
C PHE A 426 19.88 -8.67 0.94
N THR A 427 21.13 -8.42 0.52
CA THR A 427 22.32 -8.83 1.30
C THR A 427 23.32 -7.71 1.57
N VAL A 428 22.94 -6.45 1.32
CA VAL A 428 23.73 -5.22 1.58
C VAL A 428 25.14 -5.24 0.96
N ARG A 429 25.33 -5.97 -0.14
CA ARG A 429 26.59 -5.91 -0.91
C ARG A 429 26.69 -4.58 -1.63
N GLN A 430 27.91 -4.12 -1.89
CA GLN A 430 28.11 -2.90 -2.68
C GLN A 430 27.50 -3.00 -4.09
N GLU A 431 27.42 -4.19 -4.69
CA GLU A 431 26.76 -4.38 -6.01
C GLU A 431 25.24 -4.17 -5.99
N GLU A 432 24.60 -4.25 -4.82
CA GLU A 432 23.16 -4.00 -4.64
C GLU A 432 22.92 -2.50 -4.44
N LEU A 433 23.72 -1.87 -3.56
CA LEU A 433 23.73 -0.42 -3.33
C LEU A 433 24.08 0.39 -4.59
N ASP A 434 24.97 -0.13 -5.43
CA ASP A 434 25.39 0.48 -6.71
C ASP A 434 24.39 0.25 -7.86
N TRP A 435 23.55 -0.78 -7.75
CA TRP A 435 22.51 -1.10 -8.74
C TRP A 435 21.35 -0.10 -8.72
N GLU A 436 21.03 0.39 -7.52
CA GLU A 436 19.86 1.23 -7.23
C GLU A 436 20.20 2.72 -7.20
N TRP A 437 21.08 3.13 -6.27
CA TRP A 437 21.25 4.53 -5.89
C TRP A 437 22.31 5.30 -6.70
N ARG A 438 23.10 4.63 -7.54
CA ARG A 438 24.12 5.28 -8.38
C ARG A 438 23.63 5.54 -9.81
N SER A 439 24.16 6.59 -10.44
CA SER A 439 23.86 6.95 -11.83
C SER A 439 24.33 5.91 -12.87
N THR A 440 25.25 5.02 -12.47
CA THR A 440 25.66 3.83 -13.22
C THR A 440 24.82 2.58 -12.93
N GLY A 441 23.91 2.64 -11.97
CA GLY A 441 22.96 1.59 -11.60
C GLY A 441 21.94 1.31 -12.69
N ALA A 442 21.18 0.22 -12.54
CA ALA A 442 20.11 -0.13 -13.48
C ALA A 442 18.87 0.74 -13.27
N VAL A 443 18.53 1.06 -12.02
CA VAL A 443 17.36 1.89 -11.70
C VAL A 443 17.45 3.27 -12.34
N ALA A 444 18.62 3.92 -12.28
CA ALA A 444 18.91 5.18 -12.97
C ALA A 444 18.74 5.15 -14.51
N ARG A 445 18.66 3.95 -15.12
CA ARG A 445 18.36 3.74 -16.54
C ARG A 445 16.91 3.36 -16.81
N MET A 446 16.22 2.76 -15.84
CA MET A 446 14.81 2.34 -15.93
C MET A 446 13.85 3.48 -15.61
N PHE A 447 14.17 4.29 -14.60
CA PHE A 447 13.39 5.46 -14.16
C PHE A 447 14.26 6.73 -14.19
N PRO A 448 14.69 7.19 -15.38
CA PRO A 448 15.60 8.33 -15.50
C PRO A 448 14.99 9.65 -15.00
N GLU A 449 13.67 9.79 -15.02
CA GLU A 449 12.94 10.93 -14.44
C GLU A 449 12.91 10.92 -12.91
N SER A 450 12.60 9.79 -12.25
CA SER A 450 12.69 9.69 -10.78
C SER A 450 14.13 9.88 -10.31
N TYR A 451 15.10 9.24 -10.98
CA TYR A 451 16.52 9.40 -10.64
C TYR A 451 17.03 10.84 -10.86
N ARG A 452 16.52 11.54 -11.90
CA ARG A 452 16.82 12.97 -12.09
C ARG A 452 16.33 13.80 -10.92
N ASP A 453 15.09 13.59 -10.46
CA ASP A 453 14.51 14.45 -9.43
C ASP A 453 15.14 14.16 -8.04
N PHE A 454 15.44 12.89 -7.75
CA PHE A 454 16.32 12.48 -6.65
C PHE A 454 17.69 13.17 -6.70
N ILE A 455 18.43 13.05 -7.81
CA ILE A 455 19.82 13.52 -7.87
C ILE A 455 19.92 15.04 -8.02
N THR A 456 18.88 15.72 -8.54
CA THR A 456 18.88 17.19 -8.68
C THR A 456 18.53 17.94 -7.39
N HIS A 457 17.98 17.26 -6.38
CA HIS A 457 17.92 17.77 -5.01
C HIS A 457 19.31 18.13 -4.46
N LEU A 458 20.35 17.37 -4.84
CA LEU A 458 21.73 17.64 -4.44
C LEU A 458 22.39 18.74 -5.28
N PRO A 459 23.33 19.52 -4.70
CA PRO A 459 24.25 20.38 -5.44
C PRO A 459 25.05 19.60 -6.49
N GLU A 460 25.35 20.21 -7.64
CA GLU A 460 25.94 19.54 -8.81
C GLU A 460 27.22 18.73 -8.49
N GLY A 461 28.11 19.26 -7.65
CA GLY A 461 29.34 18.57 -7.24
C GLY A 461 29.16 17.38 -6.29
N GLU A 462 27.98 17.21 -5.69
CA GLU A 462 27.64 16.09 -4.81
C GLU A 462 26.89 14.96 -5.55
N ARG A 463 26.55 15.14 -6.84
CA ARG A 463 25.71 14.19 -7.61
C ARG A 463 26.41 12.90 -8.08
N GLN A 464 27.73 12.81 -7.94
CA GLN A 464 28.48 11.62 -8.36
C GLN A 464 28.36 10.47 -7.33
N ASP A 465 28.23 10.80 -6.06
CA ASP A 465 28.02 9.86 -4.96
C ASP A 465 26.96 10.43 -4.01
N PRO A 466 25.67 10.07 -4.18
CA PRO A 466 24.60 10.71 -3.41
C PRO A 466 24.61 10.37 -1.93
N TYR A 467 25.15 9.20 -1.53
CA TYR A 467 25.06 8.70 -0.15
C TYR A 467 25.63 9.66 0.89
N PRO A 468 26.88 10.16 0.80
CA PRO A 468 27.44 11.02 1.85
C PRO A 468 26.75 12.39 1.91
N ALA A 469 26.21 12.86 0.78
CA ALA A 469 25.51 14.13 0.68
C ALA A 469 24.11 14.06 1.28
N TYR A 470 23.32 13.03 0.93
CA TYR A 470 22.03 12.76 1.57
C TYR A 470 22.20 12.48 3.05
N TYR A 471 23.13 11.60 3.45
CA TYR A 471 23.39 11.32 4.86
C TYR A 471 23.72 12.58 5.67
N ARG A 472 24.54 13.49 5.11
CA ARG A 472 24.84 14.79 5.71
C ARG A 472 23.58 15.66 5.83
N LEU A 473 22.75 15.78 4.80
CA LEU A 473 21.50 16.56 4.86
C LEU A 473 20.52 15.98 5.88
N LEU A 474 20.38 14.66 5.92
CA LEU A 474 19.47 13.91 6.79
C LEU A 474 19.88 13.91 8.27
N THR A 475 21.18 13.97 8.58
CA THR A 475 21.69 13.90 9.96
C THR A 475 22.17 15.24 10.54
N THR A 476 22.60 16.20 9.72
CA THR A 476 23.14 17.49 10.19
C THR A 476 22.42 18.73 9.66
N GLY A 477 21.29 18.57 8.95
CA GLY A 477 20.45 19.67 8.52
C GLY A 477 19.50 20.19 9.61
N GLU A 478 19.01 21.42 9.45
CA GLU A 478 17.80 21.89 10.15
C GLU A 478 16.58 21.03 9.76
N ARG A 479 15.53 20.97 10.60
CA ARG A 479 14.40 20.04 10.38
C ARG A 479 13.77 20.16 8.98
N GLU A 480 13.56 21.37 8.47
CA GLU A 480 13.04 21.60 7.11
C GLU A 480 13.94 20.97 6.02
N THR A 481 15.27 21.12 6.16
CA THR A 481 16.26 20.54 5.24
C THR A 481 16.29 19.02 5.33
N ARG A 482 16.22 18.46 6.55
CA ARG A 482 16.15 17.01 6.79
C ARG A 482 14.89 16.41 6.16
N VAL A 483 13.73 17.04 6.38
CA VAL A 483 12.43 16.64 5.82
C VAL A 483 12.43 16.74 4.30
N ALA A 484 12.96 17.82 3.72
CA ALA A 484 13.03 17.99 2.28
C ALA A 484 13.91 16.90 1.62
N ALA A 485 15.05 16.57 2.23
CA ALA A 485 15.91 15.48 1.78
C ALA A 485 15.23 14.10 1.96
N ALA A 486 14.57 13.87 3.10
CA ALA A 486 13.87 12.61 3.38
C ALA A 486 12.73 12.35 2.38
N ARG A 487 11.90 13.35 2.10
CA ARG A 487 10.83 13.26 1.10
C ARG A 487 11.38 12.98 -0.31
N ALA A 488 12.53 13.54 -0.69
CA ALA A 488 13.16 13.31 -1.99
C ALA A 488 13.86 11.93 -2.10
N TRP A 489 14.38 11.41 -0.98
CA TRP A 489 14.93 10.07 -0.86
C TRP A 489 13.82 9.01 -0.97
N ASN A 490 12.79 9.13 -0.12
CA ASN A 490 11.67 8.18 -0.07
C ASN A 490 10.82 8.18 -1.35
N GLU A 491 10.63 9.34 -2.01
CA GLU A 491 9.92 9.40 -3.29
C GLU A 491 10.62 8.59 -4.38
N PHE A 492 11.95 8.50 -4.34
CA PHE A 492 12.70 7.69 -5.29
C PHE A 492 12.47 6.18 -5.07
N ASP A 493 12.80 5.66 -3.88
CA ASP A 493 12.60 4.25 -3.50
C ASP A 493 11.13 3.78 -3.70
N VAL A 494 10.17 4.49 -3.11
CA VAL A 494 8.76 4.07 -3.19
C VAL A 494 8.22 4.16 -4.63
N SER A 495 8.80 5.00 -5.51
CA SER A 495 8.42 5.02 -6.94
C SER A 495 8.88 3.80 -7.74
N ILE A 496 9.91 3.08 -7.29
CA ILE A 496 10.50 1.93 -7.99
C ILE A 496 10.11 0.57 -7.37
N GLY A 497 9.52 0.59 -6.18
CA GLY A 497 9.14 -0.60 -5.41
C GLY A 497 7.94 -1.42 -5.92
N SER A 498 7.28 -1.05 -7.02
CA SER A 498 6.14 -1.78 -7.60
C SER A 498 6.07 -1.59 -9.12
N ILE A 499 5.53 -2.57 -9.86
CA ILE A 499 5.42 -2.47 -11.34
C ILE A 499 4.54 -1.29 -11.77
N VAL A 500 3.49 -1.00 -11.00
CA VAL A 500 2.69 0.22 -11.15
C VAL A 500 2.85 1.07 -9.88
N PRO A 501 3.46 2.28 -9.95
CA PRO A 501 3.69 3.11 -8.77
C PRO A 501 2.39 3.53 -8.08
N ASN A 502 2.25 3.18 -6.79
CA ASN A 502 1.09 3.55 -5.99
C ASN A 502 1.22 5.00 -5.50
N ARG A 503 0.46 5.91 -6.14
CA ARG A 503 0.44 7.35 -5.79
C ARG A 503 -0.08 7.62 -4.38
N GLN A 504 -1.05 6.86 -3.88
CA GLN A 504 -1.59 7.08 -2.54
C GLN A 504 -0.55 6.80 -1.46
N ASN A 505 0.28 5.77 -1.64
CA ASN A 505 1.38 5.48 -0.71
C ASN A 505 2.40 6.64 -0.66
N LEU A 506 2.73 7.22 -1.82
CA LEU A 506 3.61 8.39 -1.91
C LEU A 506 2.99 9.63 -1.25
N GLU A 507 1.69 9.86 -1.44
CA GLU A 507 0.97 11.00 -0.83
C GLU A 507 0.85 10.84 0.70
N ASN A 508 0.52 9.65 1.20
CA ASN A 508 0.46 9.35 2.63
C ASN A 508 1.83 9.55 3.29
N MET A 509 2.92 9.02 2.69
CA MET A 509 4.26 9.18 3.21
C MET A 509 4.76 10.64 3.19
N ARG A 510 4.32 11.44 2.21
CA ARG A 510 4.58 12.89 2.16
C ARG A 510 3.84 13.70 3.23
N ALA A 511 2.77 13.14 3.82
CA ALA A 511 1.98 13.79 4.86
C ALA A 511 2.61 13.65 6.25
N ASP A 512 3.28 12.53 6.53
CA ASP A 512 4.00 12.29 7.79
C ASP A 512 5.50 12.59 7.66
N ASP A 513 5.94 13.68 8.29
CA ASP A 513 7.35 14.10 8.31
C ASP A 513 8.23 13.23 9.21
N ASP A 514 7.72 12.68 10.32
CA ASP A 514 8.53 11.92 11.27
C ASP A 514 8.65 10.44 10.85
N ALA A 515 7.64 9.87 10.18
CA ALA A 515 7.80 8.62 9.44
C ALA A 515 8.72 8.79 8.22
N SER A 516 8.57 9.89 7.44
CA SER A 516 9.49 10.18 6.33
C SER A 516 10.94 10.30 6.80
N LEU A 517 11.18 11.03 7.90
CA LEU A 517 12.51 11.17 8.51
C LEU A 517 13.04 9.81 8.98
N ALA A 518 12.26 9.02 9.72
CA ALA A 518 12.70 7.73 10.23
C ALA A 518 13.17 6.79 9.11
N HIS A 519 12.41 6.71 8.00
CA HIS A 519 12.78 5.90 6.84
C HIS A 519 14.12 6.35 6.24
N ALA A 520 14.18 7.58 5.69
CA ALA A 520 15.36 8.04 4.97
C ALA A 520 16.61 8.16 5.85
N VAL A 521 16.47 8.61 7.11
CA VAL A 521 17.60 8.74 8.04
C VAL A 521 18.19 7.37 8.35
N LEU A 522 17.37 6.38 8.69
CA LEU A 522 17.85 5.06 9.10
C LEU A 522 18.33 4.23 7.91
N GLU A 523 17.62 4.26 6.79
CA GLU A 523 18.06 3.61 5.55
C GLU A 523 19.45 4.11 5.12
N CYS A 524 19.59 5.43 4.97
CA CYS A 524 20.86 6.04 4.59
C CYS A 524 21.95 5.82 5.66
N HIS A 525 21.60 5.75 6.95
CA HIS A 525 22.52 5.44 8.05
C HIS A 525 23.06 4.00 7.98
N TYR A 526 22.22 3.02 7.68
CA TYR A 526 22.68 1.63 7.54
C TYR A 526 23.49 1.46 6.25
N PHE A 527 23.07 2.05 5.13
CA PHE A 527 23.73 1.84 3.84
C PHE A 527 25.12 2.49 3.81
N ILE A 528 25.32 3.69 4.38
CA ILE A 528 26.64 4.35 4.44
C ILE A 528 27.65 3.61 5.34
N HIS A 529 27.17 2.77 6.28
CA HIS A 529 28.00 1.92 7.13
C HIS A 529 28.06 0.45 6.66
N GLY A 530 27.51 0.12 5.48
CA GLY A 530 27.44 -1.27 4.98
C GLY A 530 26.71 -2.22 5.93
N ALA A 531 25.75 -1.71 6.70
CA ALA A 531 25.07 -2.38 7.82
C ALA A 531 26.03 -3.07 8.82
N TRP A 532 27.26 -2.56 8.96
CA TRP A 532 28.35 -3.15 9.75
C TRP A 532 28.68 -4.62 9.38
N LEU A 533 28.37 -5.01 8.14
CA LEU A 533 28.68 -6.32 7.58
C LEU A 533 30.00 -6.27 6.80
N GLY A 534 30.75 -7.37 6.78
CA GLY A 534 31.79 -7.54 5.76
C GLY A 534 31.17 -7.85 4.40
N GLU A 535 31.77 -7.37 3.30
CA GLU A 535 31.28 -7.64 1.94
C GLU A 535 30.95 -9.14 1.72
N GLY A 536 29.78 -9.40 1.14
CA GLY A 536 29.19 -10.73 0.92
C GLY A 536 28.93 -11.57 2.18
N GLN A 537 28.91 -11.01 3.40
CA GLN A 537 28.88 -11.77 4.67
C GLN A 537 27.75 -12.78 4.80
N ILE A 538 26.53 -12.42 4.41
CA ILE A 538 25.37 -13.32 4.51
C ILE A 538 25.55 -14.55 3.60
N LEU A 539 26.20 -14.38 2.45
CA LEU A 539 26.44 -15.42 1.45
C LEU A 539 27.71 -16.26 1.71
N LYS A 540 28.50 -15.94 2.74
CA LYS A 540 29.70 -16.74 3.09
C LYS A 540 29.26 -18.14 3.51
N LYS A 541 29.83 -19.16 2.87
CA LYS A 541 29.52 -20.58 3.16
C LYS A 541 29.58 -20.93 4.65
N SER A 542 30.55 -20.39 5.39
CA SER A 542 30.68 -20.59 6.85
C SER A 542 29.48 -20.11 7.67
N ASN A 543 28.69 -19.18 7.12
CA ASN A 543 27.51 -18.62 7.76
C ASN A 543 26.24 -19.34 7.27
N LEU A 544 26.14 -19.60 5.96
CA LEU A 544 25.03 -20.39 5.40
C LEU A 544 25.00 -21.83 5.92
N ASP A 545 26.16 -22.51 6.05
CA ASP A 545 26.23 -23.87 6.62
C ASP A 545 25.71 -23.93 8.08
N ARG A 546 25.59 -22.81 8.80
CA ARG A 546 24.93 -22.75 10.13
C ARG A 546 23.41 -22.85 10.06
N ILE A 547 22.79 -22.39 8.96
CA ILE A 547 21.34 -22.29 8.79
C ILE A 547 20.76 -23.25 7.74
N ARG A 548 21.60 -23.93 6.95
CA ARG A 548 21.16 -24.78 5.82
C ARG A 548 20.16 -25.89 6.17
N HIS A 549 20.06 -26.26 7.45
CA HIS A 549 19.10 -27.24 7.96
C HIS A 549 17.71 -26.66 8.29
N ILE A 550 17.54 -25.33 8.29
CA ILE A 550 16.29 -24.63 8.57
C ILE A 550 15.42 -24.59 7.30
N PRO A 551 14.14 -25.00 7.34
CA PRO A 551 13.21 -24.83 6.23
C PRO A 551 13.09 -23.36 5.78
N ALA A 552 13.59 -23.03 4.59
CA ALA A 552 13.63 -21.66 4.08
C ALA A 552 12.95 -21.54 2.71
N THR A 553 12.08 -20.55 2.57
CA THR A 553 11.42 -20.23 1.30
C THR A 553 11.66 -18.77 0.94
N ILE A 554 12.21 -18.57 -0.25
CA ILE A 554 12.53 -17.30 -0.89
C ILE A 554 11.42 -16.96 -1.89
N ILE A 555 10.87 -15.75 -1.81
CA ILE A 555 9.84 -15.24 -2.73
C ILE A 555 10.37 -13.94 -3.36
N HIS A 556 10.45 -13.84 -4.68
CA HIS A 556 11.08 -12.68 -5.31
C HIS A 556 10.39 -12.28 -6.63
N GLY A 557 10.11 -10.99 -6.79
CA GLY A 557 9.53 -10.43 -8.02
C GLY A 557 10.51 -10.50 -9.18
N ARG A 558 10.07 -10.92 -10.37
CA ARG A 558 10.93 -10.98 -11.56
C ARG A 558 11.43 -9.59 -11.97
N TYR A 559 10.66 -8.55 -11.65
CA TYR A 559 10.97 -7.15 -11.95
C TYR A 559 11.22 -6.33 -10.68
N ASP A 560 11.69 -6.97 -9.61
CA ASP A 560 12.21 -6.27 -8.43
C ASP A 560 13.41 -5.39 -8.84
N LEU A 561 13.29 -4.08 -8.65
CA LEU A 561 14.29 -3.08 -9.02
C LEU A 561 15.00 -2.48 -7.81
N VAL A 562 14.45 -2.62 -6.60
CA VAL A 562 15.09 -2.28 -5.32
C VAL A 562 16.11 -3.37 -4.99
N CYS A 563 15.62 -4.60 -4.79
CA CYS A 563 16.44 -5.77 -4.48
C CYS A 563 16.65 -6.62 -5.75
N PRO A 564 17.79 -6.52 -6.45
CA PRO A 564 17.96 -7.16 -7.74
C PRO A 564 17.80 -8.69 -7.65
N PRO A 565 17.03 -9.35 -8.56
CA PRO A 565 16.85 -10.80 -8.61
C PRO A 565 18.14 -11.63 -8.59
N LYS A 566 19.29 -11.04 -8.94
CA LYS A 566 20.60 -11.64 -8.76
C LYS A 566 20.86 -12.08 -7.30
N THR A 567 20.44 -11.31 -6.30
CA THR A 567 20.67 -11.64 -4.89
C THR A 567 19.92 -12.89 -4.44
N ALA A 568 18.63 -13.02 -4.74
CA ALA A 568 17.87 -14.23 -4.44
C ALA A 568 18.43 -15.47 -5.16
N TYR A 569 18.89 -15.31 -6.41
CA TYR A 569 19.56 -16.38 -7.16
C TYR A 569 20.92 -16.78 -6.56
N ASP A 570 21.74 -15.81 -6.15
CA ASP A 570 23.01 -16.06 -5.46
C ASP A 570 22.80 -16.77 -4.12
N LEU A 571 21.82 -16.32 -3.31
CA LEU A 571 21.45 -16.93 -2.04
C LEU A 571 20.97 -18.38 -2.22
N HIS A 572 19.99 -18.62 -3.09
CA HIS A 572 19.46 -19.96 -3.34
C HIS A 572 20.54 -20.92 -3.88
N ARG A 573 21.47 -20.44 -4.72
CA ARG A 573 22.61 -21.27 -5.17
C ARG A 573 23.62 -21.59 -4.08
N ALA A 574 23.77 -20.72 -3.09
CA ALA A 574 24.65 -20.95 -1.95
C ALA A 574 23.96 -21.75 -0.82
N TRP A 575 22.62 -21.81 -0.82
CA TRP A 575 21.77 -22.58 0.08
C TRP A 575 20.80 -23.49 -0.71
N PRO A 576 21.25 -24.64 -1.26
CA PRO A 576 20.44 -25.51 -2.12
C PRO A 576 19.21 -26.14 -1.46
N GLU A 577 19.16 -26.18 -0.11
CA GLU A 577 18.01 -26.64 0.67
C GLU A 577 16.87 -25.61 0.74
N SER A 578 17.13 -24.34 0.41
CA SER A 578 16.10 -23.31 0.29
C SER A 578 15.23 -23.55 -0.94
N ARG A 579 13.97 -23.14 -0.88
CA ARG A 579 13.06 -23.11 -2.05
C ARG A 579 12.98 -21.69 -2.58
N ILE A 580 12.87 -21.51 -3.90
CA ILE A 580 12.72 -20.19 -4.52
C ILE A 580 11.49 -20.13 -5.43
N TYR A 581 10.63 -19.14 -5.18
CA TYR A 581 9.48 -18.81 -6.00
C TYR A 581 9.70 -17.46 -6.69
N TRP A 582 9.75 -17.50 -8.03
CA TRP A 582 9.79 -16.31 -8.86
C TRP A 582 8.37 -15.88 -9.19
N ILE A 583 8.00 -14.66 -8.81
CA ILE A 583 6.71 -14.07 -9.20
C ILE A 583 6.93 -13.37 -10.55
N PRO A 584 6.34 -13.83 -11.65
CA PRO A 584 6.68 -13.36 -13.00
C PRO A 584 6.23 -11.92 -13.27
N ASP A 585 5.25 -11.44 -12.50
CA ASP A 585 4.42 -10.26 -12.69
C ASP A 585 4.43 -9.34 -11.46
N ALA A 586 5.54 -9.28 -10.72
CA ALA A 586 5.70 -8.43 -9.54
C ALA A 586 7.06 -7.71 -9.47
N GLY A 587 7.04 -6.52 -8.88
CA GLY A 587 8.20 -5.73 -8.45
C GLY A 587 8.69 -6.11 -7.05
N HIS A 588 9.08 -5.10 -6.25
CA HIS A 588 9.64 -5.32 -4.92
C HIS A 588 8.58 -5.58 -3.83
N SER A 589 7.43 -4.90 -3.88
CA SER A 589 6.50 -4.87 -2.76
C SER A 589 5.88 -6.23 -2.44
N ALA A 590 5.83 -6.55 -1.14
CA ALA A 590 5.10 -7.71 -0.61
C ALA A 590 3.58 -7.64 -0.90
N SER A 591 3.04 -6.45 -1.20
CA SER A 591 1.62 -6.24 -1.55
C SER A 591 1.28 -6.52 -3.03
N GLU A 592 2.28 -6.69 -3.90
CA GLU A 592 2.07 -7.09 -5.31
C GLU A 592 1.23 -8.38 -5.37
N PRO A 593 0.16 -8.48 -6.20
CA PRO A 593 -0.83 -9.55 -6.05
C PRO A 593 -0.28 -10.98 -6.09
N GLY A 594 0.69 -11.27 -6.97
CA GLY A 594 1.36 -12.57 -7.02
C GLY A 594 2.25 -12.85 -5.81
N THR A 595 2.96 -11.82 -5.32
CA THR A 595 3.81 -11.89 -4.12
C THR A 595 2.98 -12.10 -2.86
N ARG A 596 1.92 -11.30 -2.66
CA ARG A 596 1.01 -11.40 -1.52
C ARG A 596 0.37 -12.78 -1.43
N ARG A 597 -0.07 -13.34 -2.57
CA ARG A 597 -0.60 -14.71 -2.65
C ARG A 597 0.42 -15.75 -2.19
N LYS A 598 1.63 -15.70 -2.75
CA LYS A 598 2.67 -16.68 -2.44
C LYS A 598 3.15 -16.60 -0.99
N LEU A 599 3.13 -15.41 -0.38
CA LEU A 599 3.43 -15.24 1.05
C LEU A 599 2.40 -15.98 1.92
N ILE A 600 1.10 -15.79 1.67
CA ILE A 600 0.03 -16.52 2.38
C ILE A 600 0.16 -18.03 2.18
N GLU A 601 0.26 -18.50 0.93
CA GLU A 601 0.39 -19.93 0.62
C GLU A 601 1.58 -20.60 1.35
N VAL A 602 2.67 -19.86 1.58
CA VAL A 602 3.87 -20.37 2.28
C VAL A 602 3.73 -20.28 3.80
N CYS A 603 3.02 -19.27 4.33
CA CYS A 603 2.60 -19.26 5.74
C CYS A 603 1.67 -20.44 6.05
N ASP A 604 0.66 -20.69 5.22
CA ASP A 604 -0.30 -21.79 5.37
C ASP A 604 0.38 -23.18 5.28
N GLU A 605 1.41 -23.32 4.45
CA GLU A 605 2.24 -24.51 4.41
C GLU A 605 3.10 -24.64 5.69
N TYR A 606 3.76 -23.57 6.12
CA TYR A 606 4.62 -23.58 7.30
C TYR A 606 3.84 -23.71 8.61
N ALA A 607 2.53 -23.42 8.59
CA ALA A 607 1.59 -23.73 9.67
C ALA A 607 1.54 -25.23 9.99
N GLN A 608 2.00 -26.11 9.09
CA GLN A 608 2.01 -27.58 9.26
C GLN A 608 3.35 -28.16 9.76
N LEU A 609 4.39 -27.34 9.94
CA LEU A 609 5.73 -27.76 10.44
C LEU A 609 5.76 -28.08 11.94
#